data_AF-A0A838QP55-F1
#
_entry.id   AF-A0A838QP55-F1
#
_cell.length_a   1.000
_cell.length_b   1.000
_cell.length_c   1.000
_cell.angle_alpha   90.00
_cell.angle_beta   90.00
_cell.angle_gamma   90.00
#
_symmetry.space_group_name_H-M   'P 1'
#
loop_
_entity.id
_entity.type
_entity.pdbx_description
1 polymer ?
#
loop_
_entity_poly.entity_id
_entity_poly.type
_entity_poly.pdbx_seq_one_letter_code
_entity_poly.pdbx_strand_id
1 'polypeptide(L)'
;MVSELGGSQISTLLETLPGIANVLRSPVADALGSVIRAAARIGEFNVADAEELIRYATRRSLLGNEEGDRILAEVHAAQQKRLEKAADREKALKTKARVKARAVKSVKAVKVSKSSKGKRKR
;
A
#
# COMPACT_ATOMS: atom_id res chain seq x y z
N MET A 1 -5.03 48.41 -23.23
CA MET A 1 -6.05 47.58 -22.55
C MET A 1 -5.93 46.12 -23.02
N VAL A 2 -4.81 45.45 -22.70
CA VAL A 2 -4.55 44.04 -23.04
C VAL A 2 -3.91 43.36 -21.82
N SER A 3 -4.63 43.36 -20.70
CA SER A 3 -4.18 42.66 -19.48
C SER A 3 -5.34 42.01 -18.71
N GLU A 4 -6.58 42.42 -18.97
CA GLU A 4 -7.75 41.84 -18.30
C GLU A 4 -8.43 40.70 -19.06
N LEU A 5 -8.02 40.43 -20.31
CA LEU A 5 -8.62 39.37 -21.14
C LEU A 5 -8.10 37.96 -20.83
N GLY A 6 -6.97 37.83 -20.10
CA GLY A 6 -6.44 36.51 -19.71
C GLY A 6 -7.00 36.01 -18.38
N GLY A 7 -7.23 36.90 -17.40
CA GLY A 7 -7.66 36.52 -16.06
C GLY A 7 -9.09 35.99 -16.01
N SER A 8 -10.03 36.67 -16.67
CA SER A 8 -11.44 36.25 -16.67
C SER A 8 -11.66 34.95 -17.46
N GLN A 9 -10.99 34.78 -18.61
CA GLN A 9 -11.08 33.54 -19.40
C GLN A 9 -10.48 32.33 -18.68
N ILE A 10 -9.38 32.52 -17.93
CA ILE A 10 -8.81 31.47 -17.07
C ILE A 10 -9.77 31.16 -15.92
N SER A 11 -10.32 32.15 -15.24
CA SER A 11 -11.31 31.92 -14.17
C SER A 11 -12.55 31.18 -14.69
N THR A 12 -13.07 31.52 -15.86
CA THR A 12 -14.19 30.81 -16.49
C THR A 12 -13.81 29.38 -16.88
N LEU A 13 -12.58 29.12 -17.34
CA LEU A 13 -12.08 27.75 -17.58
C LEU A 13 -12.01 26.94 -16.27
N LEU A 14 -11.46 27.53 -15.19
CA LEU A 14 -11.36 26.93 -13.86
C LEU A 14 -12.73 26.60 -13.24
N GLU A 15 -13.75 27.39 -13.54
CA GLU A 15 -15.10 27.28 -12.96
C GLU A 15 -16.04 26.37 -13.78
N THR A 16 -15.82 26.23 -15.10
CA THR A 16 -16.73 25.49 -16.01
C THR A 16 -16.35 24.04 -16.30
N LEU A 17 -15.19 23.56 -15.85
CA LEU A 17 -14.74 22.19 -16.11
C LEU A 17 -14.64 21.38 -14.80
N PRO A 18 -15.59 20.47 -14.54
CA PRO A 18 -15.43 19.46 -13.49
C PRO A 18 -14.17 18.64 -13.84
N GLY A 19 -13.12 18.76 -13.04
CA GLY A 19 -11.89 17.98 -13.21
C GLY A 19 -10.59 18.77 -13.33
N ILE A 20 -10.59 20.11 -13.26
CA ILE A 20 -9.33 20.88 -13.31
C ILE A 20 -8.38 20.59 -12.15
N ALA A 21 -8.89 20.13 -10.99
CA ALA A 21 -8.02 19.61 -9.94
C ALA A 21 -7.15 18.43 -10.41
N ASN A 22 -7.63 17.60 -11.35
CA ASN A 22 -6.86 16.53 -11.99
C ASN A 22 -5.96 17.04 -13.13
N VAL A 23 -6.26 18.21 -13.72
CA VAL A 23 -5.42 18.85 -14.74
C VAL A 23 -4.23 19.59 -14.11
N LEU A 24 -4.43 20.17 -12.92
CA LEU A 24 -3.39 20.87 -12.16
C LEU A 24 -2.49 19.94 -11.33
N ARG A 25 -2.96 18.71 -11.03
CA ARG A 25 -2.13 17.68 -10.41
C ARG A 25 -1.62 16.73 -11.48
N SER A 26 -0.40 16.98 -11.93
CA SER A 26 0.30 16.03 -12.78
C SER A 26 0.41 14.69 -12.05
N PRO A 27 0.02 13.56 -12.68
CA PRO A 27 0.23 12.22 -12.09
C PRO A 27 1.68 11.99 -11.65
N VAL A 28 2.62 12.59 -12.39
CA VAL A 28 4.05 12.56 -12.07
C VAL A 28 4.38 13.35 -10.81
N ALA A 29 3.73 14.50 -10.59
CA ALA A 29 3.92 15.31 -9.38
C ALA A 29 3.38 14.60 -8.13
N ASP A 30 2.22 13.96 -8.24
CA ASP A 30 1.64 13.16 -7.16
C ASP A 30 2.54 11.94 -6.85
N ALA A 31 3.00 11.23 -7.88
CA ALA A 31 3.92 10.11 -7.74
C ALA A 31 5.25 10.53 -7.10
N LEU A 32 5.82 11.66 -7.52
CA LEU A 32 7.07 12.19 -6.97
C LEU A 32 6.93 12.51 -5.48
N GLY A 33 5.88 13.23 -5.10
CA GLY A 33 5.63 13.57 -3.70
C GLY A 33 5.35 12.33 -2.84
N SER A 34 4.63 11.35 -3.39
CA SER A 34 4.35 10.07 -2.72
C SER A 34 5.63 9.26 -2.46
N VAL A 35 6.49 9.10 -3.48
CA VAL A 35 7.76 8.37 -3.35
C VAL A 35 8.72 9.04 -2.37
N ILE A 36 8.80 10.37 -2.36
CA ILE A 36 9.62 11.12 -1.37
C ILE A 36 9.12 10.86 0.05
N ARG A 37 7.80 10.93 0.29
CA ARG A 37 7.22 10.63 1.60
C ARG A 37 7.44 9.17 2.01
N ALA A 38 7.35 8.23 1.07
CA ALA A 38 7.65 6.83 1.32
C ALA A 38 9.13 6.61 1.67
N ALA A 39 10.05 7.27 0.97
CA ALA A 39 11.50 7.22 1.26
C ALA A 39 11.82 7.81 2.64
N ALA A 40 11.12 8.87 3.05
CA ALA A 40 11.19 9.44 4.39
C ALA A 40 10.49 8.61 5.48
N ARG A 41 9.88 7.46 5.13
CA ARG A 41 9.09 6.60 6.01
C ARG A 41 7.87 7.30 6.64
N ILE A 42 7.37 8.34 5.97
CA ILE A 42 6.16 9.08 6.36
C ILE A 42 4.92 8.41 5.76
N GLY A 43 5.05 7.78 4.60
CA GLY A 43 3.98 7.03 3.92
C GLY A 43 4.42 5.64 3.49
N GLU A 44 3.48 4.90 2.92
CA GLU A 44 3.78 3.60 2.31
C GLU A 44 4.26 3.77 0.87
N PHE A 45 5.23 2.95 0.47
CA PHE A 45 5.67 2.89 -0.92
C PHE A 45 4.62 2.21 -1.79
N ASN A 46 4.20 2.90 -2.86
CA ASN A 46 3.28 2.40 -3.87
C ASN A 46 4.02 2.16 -5.19
N VAL A 47 3.84 0.96 -5.76
CA VAL A 47 4.50 0.56 -7.02
C VAL A 47 4.02 1.40 -8.20
N ALA A 48 2.73 1.77 -8.24
CA ALA A 48 2.18 2.56 -9.34
C ALA A 48 2.84 3.94 -9.46
N ASP A 49 3.24 4.53 -8.33
CA ASP A 49 3.94 5.82 -8.31
C ASP A 49 5.35 5.68 -8.90
N ALA A 50 6.06 4.61 -8.56
CA ALA A 50 7.37 4.31 -9.15
C ALA A 50 7.27 4.06 -10.66
N GLU A 51 6.24 3.34 -11.12
CA GLU A 51 5.99 3.12 -12.56
C GLU A 51 5.76 4.44 -13.31
N GLU A 52 4.97 5.36 -12.75
CA GLU A 52 4.72 6.64 -13.41
C GLU A 52 5.99 7.48 -13.50
N LEU A 53 6.83 7.47 -12.45
CA LEU A 53 8.12 8.17 -12.48
C LEU A 53 9.09 7.59 -13.51
N ILE A 54 9.21 6.27 -13.60
CA ILE A 54 10.07 5.64 -14.61
C ILE A 54 9.55 5.90 -16.02
N ARG A 55 8.24 5.73 -16.26
CA ARG A 55 7.63 6.06 -17.56
C ARG A 55 7.85 7.52 -17.95
N TYR A 56 7.73 8.44 -16.99
CA TYR A 56 8.02 9.85 -17.23
C TYR A 56 9.50 10.10 -17.57
N ALA A 57 10.42 9.53 -16.79
CA ALA A 57 11.86 9.68 -17.00
C ALA A 57 12.28 9.15 -18.39
N THR A 58 11.77 7.99 -18.78
CA THR A 58 12.01 7.40 -20.11
C THR A 58 11.43 8.26 -21.24
N ARG A 59 10.18 8.74 -21.11
CA ARG A 59 9.55 9.65 -22.10
C ARG A 59 10.30 10.97 -22.27
N ARG A 60 11.00 11.44 -21.23
CA ARG A 60 11.80 12.67 -21.25
C ARG A 60 13.28 12.42 -21.54
N SER A 61 13.65 11.19 -21.91
CA SER A 61 15.04 10.80 -22.19
C SER A 61 16.00 11.07 -21.02
N LEU A 62 15.48 11.06 -19.78
CA LEU A 62 16.28 11.14 -18.56
C LEU A 62 16.82 9.77 -18.13
N LEU A 63 16.22 8.70 -18.66
CA LEU A 63 16.56 7.31 -18.40
C LEU A 63 16.48 6.51 -19.71
N GLY A 64 17.39 5.56 -19.91
CA GLY A 64 17.30 4.63 -21.03
C GLY A 64 16.14 3.64 -20.88
N ASN A 65 15.53 3.19 -21.98
CA ASN A 65 14.43 2.22 -21.93
C ASN A 65 14.83 0.94 -21.17
N GLU A 66 15.99 0.35 -21.50
CA GLU A 66 16.49 -0.87 -20.86
C GLU A 66 16.82 -0.68 -19.38
N GLU A 67 17.24 0.53 -18.98
CA GLU A 67 17.49 0.86 -17.59
C GLU A 67 16.17 1.00 -16.83
N GLY A 68 15.17 1.66 -17.43
CA GLY A 68 13.81 1.76 -16.87
C GLY A 68 13.18 0.39 -16.65
N ASP A 69 13.24 -0.50 -17.63
CA ASP A 69 12.66 -1.85 -17.53
C ASP A 69 13.34 -2.68 -16.44
N ARG A 70 14.67 -2.58 -16.31
CA ARG A 70 15.42 -3.24 -15.23
C ARG A 70 15.00 -2.75 -13.86
N ILE A 71 14.91 -1.43 -13.67
CA ILE A 71 14.50 -0.84 -12.39
C ILE A 71 13.07 -1.27 -12.03
N LEU A 72 12.15 -1.28 -13.00
CA LEU A 72 10.77 -1.74 -12.75
C LEU A 72 10.73 -3.21 -12.34
N ALA A 73 11.50 -4.08 -12.99
CA ALA A 73 11.60 -5.48 -12.60
C ALA A 73 12.08 -5.64 -11.14
N GLU A 74 13.08 -4.88 -10.72
CA GLU A 74 13.56 -4.87 -9.33
C GLU A 74 12.49 -4.39 -8.35
N VAL A 75 11.76 -3.33 -8.69
CA VAL A 75 10.67 -2.78 -7.86
C VAL A 75 9.54 -3.81 -7.70
N HIS A 76 9.13 -4.46 -8.78
CA HIS A 76 8.11 -5.52 -8.74
C HIS A 76 8.58 -6.73 -7.92
N ALA A 77 9.82 -7.17 -8.08
CA ALA A 77 10.38 -8.27 -7.30
C ALA A 77 10.44 -7.93 -5.80
N ALA A 78 10.82 -6.70 -5.45
CA ALA A 78 10.83 -6.23 -4.08
C ALA A 78 9.41 -6.20 -3.47
N GLN A 79 8.41 -5.76 -4.23
CA GLN A 79 7.02 -5.77 -3.79
C GLN A 79 6.50 -7.18 -3.59
N GLN A 80 6.75 -8.08 -4.54
CA GLN A 80 6.35 -9.48 -4.44
C GLN A 80 6.92 -10.14 -3.17
N LYS A 81 8.21 -9.91 -2.90
CA LYS A 81 8.86 -10.39 -1.68
C LYS A 81 8.24 -9.82 -0.40
N ARG A 82 7.73 -8.58 -0.42
CA ARG A 82 7.00 -7.99 0.72
C ARG A 82 5.64 -8.66 0.92
N LEU A 83 4.91 -8.93 -0.16
CA LEU A 83 3.61 -9.62 -0.11
C LEU A 83 3.75 -11.05 0.41
N GLU A 84 4.75 -11.79 -0.05
CA GLU A 84 5.05 -13.14 0.43
C GLU A 84 5.34 -13.16 1.94
N LYS A 85 6.22 -12.26 2.40
CA LYS A 85 6.51 -12.12 3.84
C LYS A 85 5.28 -11.76 4.67
N ALA A 86 4.39 -10.92 4.13
CA ALA A 86 3.14 -10.58 4.80
C ALA A 86 2.21 -11.80 4.92
N ALA A 87 2.07 -12.57 3.84
CA ALA A 87 1.29 -13.80 3.82
C ALA A 87 1.83 -14.86 4.80
N ASP A 88 3.15 -15.01 4.89
CA ASP A 88 3.78 -15.94 5.83
C ASP A 88 3.56 -15.54 7.29
N ARG A 89 3.65 -14.24 7.58
CA ARG A 89 3.32 -13.71 8.92
C ARG A 89 1.86 -13.98 9.27
N GLU A 90 0.94 -13.79 8.34
CA GLU A 90 -0.48 -14.05 8.56
C GLU A 90 -0.75 -15.54 8.82
N LYS A 91 -0.14 -16.44 8.04
CA LYS A 91 -0.23 -17.90 8.26
C LYS A 91 0.34 -18.30 9.62
N ALA A 92 1.47 -17.72 10.02
CA ALA A 92 2.08 -17.98 11.33
C ALA A 92 1.16 -17.51 12.48
N LEU A 93 0.54 -16.35 12.36
CA LEU A 93 -0.41 -15.83 13.35
C LEU A 93 -1.66 -16.70 13.46
N LYS A 94 -2.25 -17.12 12.33
CA LYS A 94 -3.39 -18.05 12.29
C LYS A 94 -3.04 -19.40 12.94
N THR A 95 -1.85 -19.91 12.68
CA THR A 95 -1.37 -21.16 13.28
C THR A 95 -1.19 -21.03 14.79
N LYS A 96 -0.55 -19.96 15.27
CA LYS A 96 -0.42 -19.66 16.70
C LYS A 96 -1.77 -19.51 17.40
N ALA A 97 -2.73 -18.83 16.77
CA ALA A 97 -4.09 -18.71 17.29
C ALA A 97 -4.79 -20.06 17.42
N ARG A 98 -4.65 -20.94 16.41
CA ARG A 98 -5.22 -22.29 16.42
C ARG A 98 -4.63 -23.18 17.52
N VAL A 99 -3.31 -23.11 17.73
CA VAL A 99 -2.62 -23.85 18.80
C VAL A 99 -3.08 -23.36 20.18
N LYS A 100 -3.15 -22.03 20.38
CA LYS A 100 -3.63 -21.44 21.64
C LYS A 100 -5.09 -21.83 21.91
N ALA A 101 -5.96 -21.82 20.90
CA ALA A 101 -7.36 -22.23 21.04
C ALA A 101 -7.51 -23.72 21.42
N ARG A 102 -6.67 -24.60 20.85
CA ARG A 102 -6.64 -26.02 21.22
C ARG A 102 -6.17 -26.24 22.66
N ALA A 103 -5.15 -25.52 23.11
CA ALA A 103 -4.65 -25.59 24.48
C ALA A 103 -5.69 -25.11 25.51
N VAL A 104 -6.44 -24.05 25.21
CA VAL A 104 -7.50 -23.57 26.11
C VAL A 104 -8.65 -24.58 26.19
N LYS A 105 -9.02 -25.22 25.06
CA LYS A 105 -10.05 -26.28 25.05
C LYS A 105 -9.63 -27.51 25.86
N SER A 106 -8.38 -27.95 25.77
CA SER A 106 -7.89 -29.11 26.53
C SER A 106 -7.84 -28.83 28.03
N VAL A 107 -7.38 -27.64 28.46
CA VAL A 107 -7.37 -27.25 29.88
C VAL A 107 -8.79 -27.17 30.45
N LYS A 108 -9.76 -26.65 29.69
CA LYS A 108 -11.16 -26.61 30.13
C LYS A 108 -11.77 -28.01 30.24
N ALA A 109 -11.47 -28.92 29.31
CA ALA A 109 -11.92 -30.32 29.37
C ALA A 109 -11.35 -31.07 30.58
N VAL A 110 -10.08 -30.86 30.92
CA VAL A 110 -9.43 -31.47 32.10
C VAL A 110 -9.99 -30.93 33.42
N LYS A 111 -10.35 -29.64 33.49
CA LYS A 111 -11.03 -29.07 34.67
C LYS A 111 -12.43 -29.64 34.88
N VAL A 112 -13.20 -29.79 33.79
CA VAL A 112 -14.55 -30.36 33.85
C VAL A 112 -14.52 -31.84 34.27
N SER A 113 -13.59 -32.63 33.74
CA SER A 113 -13.45 -34.06 34.10
C SER A 113 -12.95 -34.30 35.53
N LYS A 114 -12.13 -33.40 36.09
CA LYS A 114 -11.76 -33.45 37.52
C LYS A 114 -12.93 -33.06 38.43
N SER A 115 -13.77 -32.10 38.03
CA SER A 115 -14.94 -31.68 38.83
C SER A 115 -16.04 -32.76 38.90
N SER A 116 -16.20 -33.58 37.86
CA SER A 116 -17.21 -34.65 37.83
C SER A 116 -16.77 -35.91 38.58
N LYS A 117 -15.46 -36.15 38.75
CA LYS A 117 -14.94 -37.32 39.49
C LYS A 117 -14.93 -37.12 41.01
N GLY A 118 -14.93 -35.88 41.50
CA GLY A 118 -14.99 -35.56 42.93
C GLY A 118 -16.38 -35.67 43.57
N LYS A 119 -17.46 -35.67 42.78
CA LYS A 119 -18.84 -35.64 43.30
C LYS A 119 -19.49 -37.02 43.48
N ARG A 120 -18.74 -38.11 43.32
CA ARG A 120 -19.26 -39.50 43.31
C ARG A 120 -18.75 -40.39 44.45
N LYS A 121 -18.18 -39.79 45.50
CA LYS A 121 -17.84 -40.48 46.76
C LYS A 121 -18.55 -39.76 47.90
N ARG A 122 -19.79 -40.14 48.15
CA ARG A 122 -20.48 -39.98 49.44
C ARG A 122 -21.71 -40.85 49.44
#